data_AF-A0A952DTL2-F1
#
_entry.id   AF-A0A952DTL2-F1
#
_cell.length_a   1.000
_cell.length_b   1.000
_cell.length_c   1.000
_cell.angle_alpha   90.00
_cell.angle_beta   90.00
_cell.angle_gamma   90.00
#
_symmetry.space_group_name_H-M   'P 1'
#
loop_
_entity.id
_entity.type
_entity.pdbx_description
1 polymer ?
#
loop_
_entity_poly.entity_id
_entity_poly.type
_entity_poly.pdbx_seq_one_letter_code
_entity_poly.pdbx_strand_id
1 'polypeptide(L)'
;MYKDALKDSAGNGLAKNDTIKFFTKKETDYGSVKIRFNNLDTTKFPVLQIYKQTELIEAIKITQKEFSRKLFTPGDYELKILYDKNNNGIYDAGSFKKKLQPEIIVPLDKKLAVRANWDNETEIFLKPQP
;
A
#
# COMPACT_ATOMS: atom_id res chain seq x y z
N MET A 1 -43.56 -19.83 45.76
CA MET A 1 -42.18 -19.65 45.26
C MET A 1 -42.27 -18.66 44.10
N TYR A 2 -41.93 -17.41 44.37
CA TYR A 2 -41.94 -16.30 43.41
C TYR A 2 -40.53 -16.20 42.82
N LYS A 3 -40.38 -16.23 41.51
CA LYS A 3 -39.13 -15.85 40.84
C LYS A 3 -39.47 -15.14 39.54
N ASP A 4 -39.85 -13.88 39.70
CA ASP A 4 -39.54 -12.84 38.73
C ASP A 4 -38.03 -12.82 38.52
N ALA A 5 -37.60 -13.19 37.32
CA ALA A 5 -36.28 -12.89 36.82
C ALA A 5 -36.41 -11.74 35.82
N LEU A 6 -36.10 -10.57 36.35
CA LEU A 6 -35.82 -9.29 35.70
C LEU A 6 -35.28 -9.48 34.28
N LYS A 7 -36.03 -8.98 33.29
CA LYS A 7 -35.59 -8.88 31.91
C LYS A 7 -34.75 -7.60 31.78
N ASP A 8 -33.43 -7.76 31.81
CA ASP A 8 -32.47 -6.66 31.71
C ASP A 8 -32.70 -5.78 30.49
N SER A 9 -32.68 -4.47 30.75
CA SER A 9 -32.87 -3.37 29.80
C SER A 9 -31.55 -3.01 29.12
N ALA A 10 -30.90 -3.98 28.47
CA ALA A 10 -29.70 -3.72 27.66
C ALA A 10 -30.09 -3.19 26.28
N GLY A 11 -30.40 -1.89 26.23
CA GLY A 11 -30.61 -1.12 25.01
C GLY A 11 -29.32 -0.94 24.20
N ASN A 12 -28.88 -1.99 23.51
CA ASN A 12 -27.98 -1.84 22.37
C ASN A 12 -28.72 -2.26 21.11
N GLY A 13 -29.31 -1.25 20.46
CA GLY A 13 -29.91 -1.37 19.15
C GLY A 13 -28.87 -1.87 18.15
N LEU A 14 -29.21 -3.00 17.53
CA LEU A 14 -28.91 -3.34 16.14
C LEU A 14 -27.51 -2.89 15.70
N ALA A 15 -26.52 -3.78 15.85
CA ALA A 15 -25.32 -3.70 15.02
C ALA A 15 -25.80 -3.57 13.57
N LYS A 16 -25.67 -2.37 13.00
CA LYS A 16 -25.97 -2.13 11.61
C LYS A 16 -25.13 -3.13 10.83
N ASN A 17 -25.79 -4.09 10.18
CA ASN A 17 -25.17 -4.90 9.15
C ASN A 17 -24.75 -3.92 8.06
N ASP A 18 -23.53 -3.40 8.20
CA ASP A 18 -22.83 -2.59 7.21
C ASP A 18 -22.69 -3.50 5.99
N THR A 19 -23.72 -3.46 5.15
CA THR A 19 -23.81 -4.25 3.94
C THR A 19 -22.86 -3.56 3.00
N ILE A 20 -21.59 -3.91 3.10
CA ILE A 20 -20.60 -3.48 2.12
C ILE A 20 -21.04 -4.12 0.81
N LYS A 21 -21.74 -3.32 0.01
CA LYS A 21 -22.12 -3.67 -1.36
C LYS A 21 -20.84 -3.64 -2.17
N PHE A 22 -20.09 -4.75 -2.15
CA PHE A 22 -18.99 -4.94 -3.06
C PHE A 22 -19.57 -5.13 -4.45
N PHE A 23 -19.64 -4.05 -5.24
CA PHE A 23 -19.70 -4.17 -6.68
C PHE A 23 -18.33 -4.68 -7.12
N THR A 24 -18.14 -5.99 -7.14
CA THR A 24 -16.92 -6.60 -7.66
C THR A 24 -16.89 -6.33 -9.17
N LYS A 25 -15.94 -5.51 -9.61
CA LYS A 25 -15.67 -5.36 -11.04
C LYS A 25 -15.22 -6.72 -11.58
N LYS A 26 -15.43 -6.98 -12.88
CA LYS A 26 -15.02 -8.26 -13.48
C LYS A 26 -13.50 -8.35 -13.47
N GLU A 27 -12.94 -9.54 -13.44
CA GLU A 27 -11.48 -9.73 -13.49
C GLU A 27 -10.85 -9.06 -14.73
N THR A 28 -11.60 -8.97 -15.84
CA THR A 28 -11.21 -8.28 -17.08
C THR A 28 -11.11 -6.76 -16.94
N ASP A 29 -11.73 -6.16 -15.93
CA ASP A 29 -11.64 -4.73 -15.64
C ASP A 29 -10.33 -4.38 -14.92
N TYR A 30 -9.55 -5.37 -14.52
CA TYR A 30 -8.26 -5.19 -13.86
C TYR A 30 -7.09 -5.53 -14.78
N GLY A 31 -5.94 -4.94 -14.50
CA GLY A 31 -4.66 -5.29 -15.11
C GLY A 31 -3.79 -6.12 -14.17
N SER A 32 -2.71 -6.65 -14.72
CA SER A 32 -1.60 -7.21 -13.94
C SER A 32 -0.42 -6.25 -13.99
N VAL A 33 0.32 -6.15 -12.90
CA VAL A 33 1.51 -5.32 -12.77
C VAL A 33 2.68 -6.19 -12.35
N LYS A 34 3.81 -6.03 -13.03
CA LYS A 34 5.09 -6.59 -12.64
C LYS A 34 6.15 -5.50 -12.67
N ILE A 35 6.84 -5.32 -11.54
CA ILE A 35 7.89 -4.32 -11.37
C ILE A 35 9.17 -5.04 -11.02
N ARG A 36 10.23 -4.79 -11.79
CA ARG A 36 11.59 -5.23 -11.45
C ARG A 36 12.42 -4.06 -10.97
N PHE A 37 13.04 -4.21 -9.81
CA PHE A 37 13.91 -3.22 -9.20
C PHE A 37 15.37 -3.60 -9.41
N ASN A 38 16.05 -2.82 -10.23
CA ASN A 38 17.49 -2.88 -10.41
C ASN A 38 18.18 -2.00 -9.36
N ASN A 39 19.26 -2.51 -8.77
CA ASN A 39 20.04 -1.86 -7.70
C ASN A 39 19.23 -1.56 -6.42
N LEU A 40 18.20 -2.34 -6.13
CA LEU A 40 17.49 -2.25 -4.85
C LEU A 40 18.30 -2.88 -3.73
N ASP A 41 18.61 -2.09 -2.72
CA ASP A 41 19.19 -2.54 -1.46
C ASP A 41 18.07 -2.93 -0.47
N THR A 42 17.86 -4.23 -0.31
CA THR A 42 16.83 -4.78 0.59
C THR A 42 17.21 -4.69 2.07
N THR A 43 18.48 -4.40 2.39
CA THR A 43 18.94 -4.25 3.79
C THR A 43 18.42 -2.96 4.44
N LYS A 44 18.01 -1.99 3.61
CA LYS A 44 17.44 -0.70 4.04
C LYS A 44 15.92 -0.71 4.16
N PHE A 45 15.30 -1.90 4.21
CA PHE A 45 13.85 -2.07 4.37
C PHE A 45 13.03 -1.19 3.41
N PRO A 46 13.20 -1.35 2.09
CA PRO A 46 12.50 -0.54 1.13
C PRO A 46 11.00 -0.85 1.13
N VAL A 47 10.18 0.19 1.07
CA VAL A 47 8.73 0.16 0.97
C VAL A 47 8.34 0.84 -0.34
N LEU A 48 7.74 0.09 -1.24
CA LEU A 48 7.14 0.63 -2.45
C LEU A 48 5.82 1.32 -2.08
N GLN A 49 5.75 2.61 -2.31
CA GLN A 49 4.53 3.37 -2.21
C GLN A 49 4.01 3.68 -3.61
N ILE A 50 2.78 3.24 -3.88
CA ILE A 50 2.08 3.45 -5.15
C ILE A 50 1.05 4.55 -4.93
N TYR A 51 1.23 5.66 -5.62
CA TYR A 51 0.33 6.80 -5.58
C TYR A 51 -0.50 6.86 -6.86
N LYS A 52 -1.74 7.29 -6.76
CA LYS A 52 -2.55 7.72 -7.89
C LYS A 52 -2.83 9.20 -7.69
N GLN A 53 -2.20 10.04 -8.52
CA GLN A 53 -2.21 11.48 -8.31
C GLN A 53 -1.66 11.83 -6.91
N THR A 54 -2.50 12.26 -5.98
CA THR A 54 -2.09 12.62 -4.61
C THR A 54 -2.44 11.56 -3.56
N GLU A 55 -3.19 10.52 -3.93
CA GLU A 55 -3.66 9.50 -3.00
C GLU A 55 -2.69 8.32 -2.94
N LEU A 56 -2.31 7.88 -1.73
CA LEU A 56 -1.56 6.65 -1.52
C LEU A 56 -2.52 5.46 -1.68
N ILE A 57 -2.31 4.68 -2.74
CA ILE A 57 -3.15 3.53 -3.06
C ILE A 57 -2.66 2.29 -2.31
N GLU A 58 -1.35 2.08 -2.28
CA GLU A 58 -0.76 0.90 -1.66
C GLU A 58 0.66 1.19 -1.17
N ALA A 59 1.02 0.63 -0.01
CA ALA A 59 2.37 0.65 0.53
C ALA A 59 2.81 -0.79 0.82
N ILE A 60 3.84 -1.27 0.13
CA ILE A 60 4.25 -2.67 0.15
C ILE A 60 5.73 -2.75 0.53
N LYS A 61 6.05 -3.56 1.55
CA LYS A 61 7.43 -3.87 1.92
C LYS A 61 8.07 -4.75 0.85
N ILE A 62 9.17 -4.29 0.26
CA ILE A 62 9.85 -4.98 -0.82
C ILE A 62 10.99 -5.82 -0.23
N THR A 63 10.79 -7.13 -0.21
CA THR A 63 11.79 -8.11 0.25
C THR A 63 12.57 -8.73 -0.91
N GLN A 64 12.08 -8.57 -2.14
CA GLN A 64 12.63 -9.16 -3.36
C GLN A 64 12.81 -8.09 -4.43
N LYS A 65 13.69 -8.36 -5.40
CA LYS A 65 13.94 -7.44 -6.54
C LYS A 65 12.81 -7.44 -7.58
N GLU A 66 11.81 -8.31 -7.44
CA GLU A 66 10.62 -8.31 -8.28
C GLU A 66 9.38 -8.19 -7.41
N PHE A 67 8.44 -7.34 -7.83
CA PHE A 67 7.11 -7.23 -7.26
C PHE A 67 6.10 -7.56 -8.36
N SER A 68 5.11 -8.40 -8.05
CA SER A 68 4.02 -8.70 -8.97
C SER A 68 2.67 -8.65 -8.27
N ARG A 69 1.69 -8.04 -8.93
CA ARG A 69 0.32 -7.88 -8.42
C ARG A 69 -0.68 -8.11 -9.53
N LYS A 70 -1.57 -9.08 -9.31
CA LYS A 70 -2.75 -9.30 -10.15
C LYS A 70 -3.92 -8.48 -9.61
N LEU A 71 -4.94 -8.27 -10.44
CA LEU A 71 -6.16 -7.52 -10.09
C LEU A 71 -5.87 -6.06 -9.70
N PHE A 72 -4.93 -5.42 -10.40
CA PHE A 72 -4.58 -4.02 -10.18
C PHE A 72 -5.54 -3.12 -10.96
N THR A 73 -5.99 -2.03 -10.32
CA THR A 73 -6.93 -1.11 -10.98
C THR A 73 -6.22 -0.39 -12.14
N PRO A 74 -6.83 -0.28 -13.33
CA PRO A 74 -6.25 0.46 -14.43
C PRO A 74 -6.15 1.97 -14.13
N GLY A 75 -5.11 2.60 -14.65
CA GLY A 75 -4.83 4.01 -14.47
C GLY A 75 -3.34 4.33 -14.45
N ASP A 76 -3.03 5.61 -14.26
CA ASP A 76 -1.67 6.10 -14.13
C ASP A 76 -1.28 6.23 -12.66
N TYR A 77 -0.14 5.64 -12.33
CA TYR A 77 0.38 5.56 -10.97
C TYR A 77 1.80 6.12 -10.90
N GLU A 78 2.07 6.83 -9.81
CA GLU A 78 3.38 7.32 -9.45
C GLU A 78 3.99 6.40 -8.39
N LEU A 79 5.25 6.06 -8.56
CA LEU A 79 5.93 5.11 -7.69
C LEU A 79 6.98 5.87 -6.86
N LYS A 80 7.04 5.55 -5.57
CA LYS A 80 8.07 6.07 -4.65
C LYS A 80 8.63 4.92 -3.84
N ILE A 81 9.91 4.97 -3.54
CA ILE A 81 10.55 4.03 -2.61
C ILE A 81 10.84 4.78 -1.32
N LEU A 82 10.26 4.33 -0.22
CA LEU A 82 10.55 4.77 1.13
C LEU A 82 11.54 3.78 1.76
N TYR A 83 12.66 4.26 2.30
CA TYR A 83 13.57 3.44 3.10
C TYR A 83 13.20 3.57 4.56
N ASP A 84 12.36 2.65 5.02
CA ASP A 84 11.73 2.68 6.34
C ASP A 84 12.58 1.91 7.35
N LYS A 85 13.34 2.64 8.17
CA LYS A 85 14.24 2.02 9.15
C LYS A 85 13.47 1.43 10.34
N ASN A 86 12.26 1.91 10.58
CA ASN A 86 11.49 1.57 11.78
C ASN A 86 10.34 0.57 11.50
N ASN A 87 10.16 0.20 10.23
CA ASN A 87 9.25 -0.81 9.72
C ASN A 87 7.75 -0.47 9.88
N ASN A 88 7.37 0.81 10.04
CA ASN A 88 5.97 1.23 10.14
C ASN A 88 5.26 1.48 8.80
N GLY A 89 5.97 1.50 7.67
CA GLY A 89 5.45 1.74 6.32
C GLY A 89 5.03 3.18 6.03
N ILE A 90 5.27 4.10 6.96
CA ILE A 90 4.88 5.51 6.89
C ILE A 90 6.15 6.34 6.86
N TYR A 91 6.13 7.44 6.11
CA TYR A 91 7.25 8.38 6.14
C TYR A 91 7.35 9.05 7.52
N ASP A 92 8.44 8.82 8.24
CA ASP A 92 8.74 9.56 9.47
C ASP A 92 9.70 10.72 9.23
N ALA A 93 9.22 11.92 9.59
CA ALA A 93 10.08 13.09 9.70
C ALA A 93 11.06 12.89 10.86
N GLY A 94 12.35 13.03 10.55
CA GLY A 94 13.42 12.92 11.54
C GLY A 94 13.19 13.83 12.74
N SER A 95 13.64 13.42 13.92
CA SER A 95 13.47 14.19 15.15
C SER A 95 14.81 14.73 15.63
N PHE A 96 14.97 16.06 15.55
CA PHE A 96 16.18 16.74 16.04
C PHE A 96 16.42 16.47 17.53
N LYS A 97 15.35 16.48 18.34
CA LYS A 97 15.41 16.20 19.79
C LYS A 97 15.91 14.79 20.10
N LYS A 98 15.58 13.82 19.24
CA LYS A 98 16.01 12.41 19.39
C LYS A 98 17.24 12.07 18.56
N LYS A 99 17.87 13.05 17.88
CA LYS A 99 18.98 12.86 16.92
C LYS A 99 18.68 11.78 15.86
N LEU A 100 17.40 11.65 15.47
CA LEU A 100 16.99 10.71 14.43
C LEU A 100 17.00 11.42 13.08
N GLN A 101 17.73 10.85 12.13
CA GLN A 101 17.71 11.31 10.75
C GLN A 101 16.34 11.02 10.11
N PRO A 102 15.86 11.90 9.22
CA PRO A 102 14.63 11.64 8.46
C PRO A 102 14.79 10.39 7.59
N GLU A 103 13.67 9.70 7.38
CA GLU A 103 13.63 8.60 6.42
C GLU A 103 13.78 9.12 5.00
N ILE A 104 14.34 8.29 4.12
CA ILE A 104 14.66 8.69 2.76
C ILE A 104 13.53 8.22 1.85
N ILE A 105 12.90 9.16 1.15
CA ILE A 105 11.95 8.87 0.08
C ILE A 105 12.58 9.20 -1.27
N VAL A 106 12.58 8.23 -2.17
CA VAL A 106 13.10 8.36 -3.54
C VAL A 106 11.92 8.25 -4.50
N PRO A 107 11.51 9.36 -5.14
CA PRO A 107 10.54 9.30 -6.22
C PRO A 107 11.16 8.61 -7.43
N LEU A 108 10.35 7.82 -8.13
CA LEU A 108 10.78 7.11 -9.33
C LEU A 108 10.35 7.91 -10.56
N ASP A 109 11.30 8.19 -11.45
CA ASP A 109 11.02 8.95 -12.69
C ASP A 109 10.02 8.22 -13.60
N LYS A 110 9.93 6.90 -13.47
CA LYS A 110 9.07 6.04 -14.30
C LYS A 110 7.68 5.90 -13.68
N LYS A 111 6.68 6.45 -14.38
CA LYS A 111 5.26 6.23 -14.06
C LYS A 111 4.83 4.84 -14.49
N LEU A 112 3.91 4.25 -13.74
CA LEU A 112 3.29 2.97 -14.03
C LEU A 112 1.90 3.23 -14.64
N ALA A 113 1.78 3.06 -15.95
CA ALA A 113 0.50 3.08 -16.63
C ALA A 113 -0.05 1.65 -16.71
N VAL A 114 -1.16 1.39 -16.01
CA VAL A 114 -1.80 0.07 -15.96
C VAL A 114 -3.02 0.07 -16.87
N ARG A 115 -3.01 -0.83 -17.86
CA ARG A 115 -4.17 -1.09 -18.73
C ARG A 115 -4.95 -2.31 -18.24
N ALA A 116 -6.27 -2.24 -18.38
CA ALA A 116 -7.17 -3.36 -18.11
C ALA A 116 -6.86 -4.54 -19.04
N ASN A 117 -6.99 -5.76 -18.53
CA ASN A 117 -6.77 -7.00 -19.29
C ASN A 117 -5.38 -7.13 -19.93
N TRP A 118 -4.38 -6.40 -19.42
CA TRP A 118 -2.99 -6.42 -19.90
C TRP A 118 -2.04 -6.75 -18.75
N ASP A 119 -0.94 -7.42 -19.09
CA ASP A 119 0.24 -7.57 -18.22
C ASP A 119 1.19 -6.39 -18.43
N ASN A 120 1.27 -5.53 -17.43
CA ASN A 120 2.07 -4.30 -17.45
C ASN A 120 3.39 -4.57 -16.73
N GLU A 121 4.47 -4.81 -17.47
CA GLU A 121 5.81 -5.01 -16.93
C GLU A 121 6.63 -3.71 -17.01
N THR A 122 7.30 -3.36 -15.91
CA THR A 122 8.19 -2.19 -15.87
C THR A 122 9.45 -2.47 -15.06
N GLU A 123 10.58 -2.06 -15.62
CA GLU A 123 11.86 -2.09 -14.92
C GLU A 123 12.22 -0.70 -14.40
N ILE A 124 12.70 -0.66 -13.16
CA ILE A 124 13.04 0.55 -12.42
C ILE A 124 14.50 0.46 -12.02
N PHE A 125 15.26 1.47 -12.41
CA PHE A 125 16.67 1.60 -12.05
C PHE A 125 16.80 2.60 -10.92
N LEU A 126 17.14 2.10 -9.74
CA LEU A 126 17.42 2.96 -8.60
C LEU A 126 18.81 3.55 -8.76
N LYS A 127 18.90 4.88 -8.64
CA LYS A 127 20.20 5.56 -8.60
C LYS A 127 20.90 5.14 -7.31
N PRO A 128 22.19 4.78 -7.36
CA PRO A 128 22.95 4.58 -6.13
C PRO A 128 22.91 5.87 -5.33
N GLN A 129 22.51 5.76 -4.06
CA GLN A 129 22.60 6.91 -3.14
C GLN A 129 24.09 7.18 -2.88
N PRO A 130 24.54 8.44 -2.98
CA PRO A 130 25.92 8.82 -2.67
C PRO A 130 26.27 8.60 -1.20
#